data_AF-A0A929NW59-F1
#
_entry.id   AF-A0A929NW59-F1
#
_cell.length_a   1.000
_cell.length_b   1.000
_cell.length_c   1.000
_cell.angle_alpha   90.00
_cell.angle_beta   90.00
_cell.angle_gamma   90.00
#
_symmetry.space_group_name_H-M   'P 1'
#
loop_
_entity.id
_entity.type
_entity.pdbx_description
1 polymer ?
#
loop_
_entity_poly.entity_id
_entity_poly.type
_entity_poly.pdbx_seq_one_letter_code
_entity_poly.pdbx_strand_id
1 'polypeptide(L)'
;MTFFARYKLLIPYLLLCVPQAGQTGAYIFAGETFENLIAHPNTYSGTESEAVVRICINPASANAGDMAIPVQNNINIFNELQSTTGNIKSGVNNNVGGGQIDFESVALHEIGHCLGLAHVNLASESGFSDNRQNYTKSTDGANNGFDLVAGTDGVIGSSDDVRGDDGNLHWFQKSNNDPFTIADVIDKTTYSVGLADLPPDNLFAANADRGLSTLLGLQKTEAVMQQGTYFDEAQRTLGHDDVATISYAASGLDEQADTADDYTVRLEYAGISSTGCDVSLNFTATENLAFCETGGEYIGQSGPLSKRVYNHAHITTASIEFGNSYNWFFNQETVNQAPVLNMIGNQTMVEQDVLQINIDASDADGDVLTITADNLPA
;
A
#
# COMPACT_ATOMS: atom_id res chain seq x y z
N MET A 1 20.41 2.44 13.36
CA MET A 1 20.55 1.06 13.87
C MET A 1 19.81 0.18 12.89
N THR A 2 20.44 -0.86 12.35
CA THR A 2 19.96 -1.56 11.14
C THR A 2 19.25 -2.86 11.44
N PHE A 3 18.14 -3.10 10.73
CA PHE A 3 17.28 -4.28 10.84
C PHE A 3 16.88 -4.79 9.45
N PHE A 4 16.38 -6.03 9.36
CA PHE A 4 15.94 -6.68 8.12
C PHE A 4 14.58 -7.35 8.31
N ALA A 5 13.73 -7.33 7.28
CA ALA A 5 12.42 -7.99 7.27
C ALA A 5 12.17 -8.79 5.98
N ARG A 6 11.34 -9.82 6.05
CA ARG A 6 10.95 -10.71 4.94
C ARG A 6 9.51 -11.19 5.12
N TYR A 7 8.58 -10.53 4.45
CA TYR A 7 7.17 -10.89 4.39
C TYR A 7 6.95 -12.08 3.42
N LYS A 8 5.75 -12.65 3.34
CA LYS A 8 5.42 -13.81 2.47
C LYS A 8 3.98 -13.74 1.93
N LEU A 9 3.64 -14.56 0.93
CA LEU A 9 2.28 -14.72 0.40
C LEU A 9 1.87 -16.21 0.23
N LEU A 10 0.58 -16.54 0.41
CA LEU A 10 0.00 -17.91 0.39
C LEU A 10 -1.43 -17.94 -0.19
N ILE A 11 -1.97 -19.15 -0.43
CA ILE A 11 -3.29 -19.41 -1.07
C ILE A 11 -4.19 -20.35 -0.20
N PRO A 12 -5.33 -19.88 0.34
CA PRO A 12 -6.35 -20.71 1.00
C PRO A 12 -7.62 -20.97 0.14
N TYR A 13 -8.72 -21.49 0.71
CA TYR A 13 -9.93 -21.97 -0.01
C TYR A 13 -11.30 -21.59 0.67
N LEU A 14 -11.96 -20.52 0.18
CA LEU A 14 -13.44 -20.34 -0.03
C LEU A 14 -14.47 -19.97 1.12
N LEU A 15 -14.99 -18.70 1.14
CA LEU A 15 -16.25 -18.09 1.75
C LEU A 15 -16.28 -17.68 3.29
N LEU A 16 -17.03 -16.70 3.92
CA LEU A 16 -18.19 -15.73 3.75
C LEU A 16 -17.90 -14.33 4.48
N CYS A 17 -18.63 -13.17 4.61
CA CYS A 17 -19.99 -12.53 4.38
C CYS A 17 -20.99 -12.41 5.61
N VAL A 18 -21.74 -11.35 6.08
CA VAL A 18 -22.09 -9.87 5.83
C VAL A 18 -22.76 -9.24 7.14
N PRO A 19 -22.88 -7.92 7.55
CA PRO A 19 -22.14 -6.59 7.41
C PRO A 19 -21.34 -6.11 8.72
N GLN A 20 -20.52 -5.03 8.90
CA GLN A 20 -20.20 -3.75 8.17
C GLN A 20 -18.75 -3.13 8.49
N ALA A 21 -18.00 -2.37 7.61
CA ALA A 21 -16.76 -1.55 7.98
C ALA A 21 -16.06 -0.47 6.99
N GLY A 22 -14.97 0.27 7.38
CA GLY A 22 -14.44 1.59 6.78
C GLY A 22 -12.96 2.30 6.75
N GLN A 23 -11.79 2.14 7.48
CA GLN A 23 -10.32 2.33 7.08
C GLN A 23 -9.16 2.04 8.14
N THR A 24 -8.04 1.31 7.80
CA THR A 24 -6.96 0.82 8.75
C THR A 24 -5.56 0.33 8.20
N GLY A 25 -4.38 0.90 8.51
CA GLY A 25 -3.06 0.54 7.89
C GLY A 25 -1.92 -0.09 8.75
N ALA A 26 -0.88 -0.75 8.20
CA ALA A 26 0.27 -1.29 8.97
C ALA A 26 1.66 -1.04 8.31
N TYR A 27 2.75 -0.96 9.10
CA TYR A 27 4.11 -0.68 8.61
C TYR A 27 5.14 -1.78 8.88
N ILE A 28 6.14 -1.90 8.00
CA ILE A 28 7.30 -2.78 8.21
C ILE A 28 8.17 -2.29 9.37
N PHE A 29 8.97 -3.22 9.92
CA PHE A 29 9.81 -3.02 11.10
C PHE A 29 9.07 -2.75 12.43
N ALA A 30 7.78 -2.39 12.41
CA ALA A 30 6.94 -2.26 13.60
C ALA A 30 6.73 -3.62 14.31
N GLY A 31 6.50 -3.58 15.62
CA GLY A 31 6.36 -4.77 16.47
C GLY A 31 6.70 -4.48 17.94
N GLU A 32 6.89 -5.53 18.74
CA GLU A 32 7.04 -5.56 20.22
C GLU A 32 7.85 -4.43 20.88
N THR A 33 8.83 -3.86 20.17
CA THR A 33 9.71 -2.81 20.72
C THR A 33 9.23 -1.39 20.35
N PHE A 34 8.56 -1.25 19.21
CA PHE A 34 8.13 0.02 18.60
C PHE A 34 6.84 -0.22 17.79
N GLU A 35 5.70 -0.28 18.49
CA GLU A 35 4.39 -0.56 17.87
C GLU A 35 3.94 0.56 16.93
N ASN A 36 4.28 1.80 17.25
CA ASN A 36 3.99 3.00 16.46
C ASN A 36 5.12 3.39 15.49
N LEU A 37 5.92 2.43 15.02
CA LEU A 37 6.98 2.68 14.05
C LEU A 37 6.40 2.83 12.63
N ILE A 38 6.60 4.01 12.05
CA ILE A 38 6.24 4.36 10.67
C ILE A 38 7.45 4.09 9.77
N ALA A 39 7.22 3.44 8.63
CA ALA A 39 8.25 3.14 7.65
C ALA A 39 8.07 3.99 6.39
N HIS A 40 9.15 4.67 5.98
CA HIS A 40 9.19 5.59 4.84
C HIS A 40 10.00 5.00 3.67
N PRO A 41 9.71 5.40 2.41
CA PRO A 41 10.49 5.02 1.25
C PRO A 41 11.97 5.45 1.32
N ASN A 42 12.83 4.76 0.57
CA ASN A 42 14.28 4.78 0.79
C ASN A 42 15.00 6.10 0.48
N THR A 43 14.32 7.06 -0.15
CA THR A 43 14.85 8.39 -0.47
C THR A 43 14.38 9.48 0.48
N TYR A 44 13.43 9.18 1.38
CA TYR A 44 13.00 10.13 2.40
C TYR A 44 13.95 10.08 3.61
N SER A 45 14.28 11.23 4.18
CA SER A 45 15.09 11.36 5.41
C SER A 45 14.51 12.37 6.41
N GLY A 46 13.48 13.13 6.03
CA GLY A 46 12.82 14.13 6.86
C GLY A 46 12.84 15.56 6.31
N THR A 47 13.24 15.78 5.05
CA THR A 47 13.40 17.13 4.47
C THR A 47 13.06 17.23 2.98
N GLU A 48 12.78 16.11 2.34
CA GLU A 48 12.45 15.96 0.93
C GLU A 48 10.95 16.20 0.74
N SER A 49 10.54 16.91 -0.32
CA SER A 49 9.12 17.07 -0.71
C SER A 49 8.66 16.03 -1.73
N GLU A 50 9.59 15.24 -2.28
CA GLU A 50 9.31 14.12 -3.17
C GLU A 50 10.26 12.97 -2.86
N ALA A 51 9.70 11.78 -2.61
CA ALA A 51 10.44 10.54 -2.40
C ALA A 51 10.39 9.70 -3.69
N VAL A 52 11.47 9.77 -4.48
CA VAL A 52 11.57 9.14 -5.80
C VAL A 52 12.16 7.73 -5.71
N VAL A 53 11.36 6.71 -5.97
CA VAL A 53 11.79 5.30 -5.89
C VAL A 53 11.88 4.69 -7.28
N ARG A 54 13.09 4.38 -7.74
CA ARG A 54 13.31 3.76 -9.07
C ARG A 54 13.19 2.24 -8.99
N ILE A 55 12.24 1.71 -9.75
CA ILE A 55 11.92 0.28 -9.82
C ILE A 55 12.53 -0.31 -11.10
N CYS A 56 13.37 -1.32 -10.92
CA CYS A 56 14.00 -2.09 -11.98
C CYS A 56 13.49 -3.54 -12.04
N ILE A 57 13.56 -4.14 -13.22
CA ILE A 57 13.52 -5.60 -13.40
C ILE A 57 14.95 -6.08 -13.66
N ASN A 58 15.39 -7.12 -12.94
CA ASN A 58 16.73 -7.68 -13.10
C ASN A 58 16.90 -8.29 -14.52
N PRO A 59 17.92 -7.90 -15.32
CA PRO A 59 18.14 -8.44 -16.67
C PRO A 59 18.41 -9.95 -16.74
N ALA A 60 18.76 -10.58 -15.61
CA ALA A 60 18.94 -12.03 -15.49
C ALA A 60 17.69 -12.77 -14.96
N SER A 61 16.61 -12.05 -14.65
CA SER A 61 15.34 -12.65 -14.21
C SER A 61 14.72 -13.50 -15.31
N ALA A 62 14.10 -14.62 -14.94
CA ALA A 62 13.11 -15.26 -15.80
C ALA A 62 11.97 -14.27 -16.10
N ASN A 63 11.34 -14.39 -17.27
CA ASN A 63 10.18 -13.58 -17.68
C ASN A 63 10.39 -12.05 -17.67
N ALA A 64 11.64 -11.57 -17.64
CA ALA A 64 11.96 -10.13 -17.50
C ALA A 64 11.29 -9.21 -18.54
N GLY A 65 11.02 -9.71 -19.75
CA GLY A 65 10.27 -8.98 -20.77
C GLY A 65 8.76 -8.92 -20.45
N ASP A 66 8.17 -10.05 -20.08
CA ASP A 66 6.73 -10.17 -19.76
C ASP A 66 6.35 -9.40 -18.48
N MET A 67 7.31 -9.25 -17.55
CA MET A 67 7.20 -8.41 -16.36
C MET A 67 7.11 -6.90 -16.67
N ALA A 68 7.50 -6.43 -17.86
CA ALA A 68 7.67 -4.99 -18.12
C ALA A 68 6.37 -4.18 -18.06
N ILE A 69 5.31 -4.62 -18.75
CA ILE A 69 3.99 -3.96 -18.72
C ILE A 69 3.36 -3.95 -17.31
N PRO A 70 3.24 -5.08 -16.59
CA PRO A 70 2.56 -5.08 -15.28
C PRO A 70 3.33 -4.29 -14.22
N VAL A 71 4.66 -4.18 -14.31
CA VAL A 71 5.45 -3.30 -13.43
C VAL A 71 5.18 -1.82 -13.72
N GLN A 72 5.02 -1.43 -14.99
CA GLN A 72 4.64 -0.06 -15.35
C GLN A 72 3.20 0.26 -14.91
N ASN A 73 2.26 -0.67 -15.07
CA ASN A 73 0.89 -0.54 -14.55
C ASN A 73 0.91 -0.28 -13.03
N ASN A 74 1.63 -1.09 -12.25
CA ASN A 74 1.76 -0.92 -10.79
C ASN A 74 2.41 0.42 -10.40
N ILE A 75 3.41 0.88 -11.17
CA ILE A 75 4.03 2.19 -11.00
C ILE A 75 3.01 3.32 -11.18
N ASN A 76 2.16 3.22 -12.21
CA ASN A 76 1.09 4.18 -12.45
C ASN A 76 0.06 4.15 -11.31
N ILE A 77 -0.36 2.96 -10.86
CA ILE A 77 -1.34 2.78 -9.76
C ILE A 77 -0.88 3.45 -8.45
N PHE A 78 0.40 3.31 -8.08
CA PHE A 78 0.96 4.00 -6.91
C PHE A 78 1.19 5.50 -7.13
N ASN A 79 1.50 5.94 -8.36
CA ASN A 79 1.66 7.36 -8.70
C ASN A 79 0.33 8.13 -8.76
N GLU A 80 -0.76 7.47 -9.17
CA GLU A 80 -2.11 8.01 -9.09
C GLU A 80 -2.61 8.05 -7.64
N LEU A 81 -2.18 7.09 -6.82
CA LEU A 81 -2.52 6.92 -5.41
C LEU A 81 -4.04 6.93 -5.13
N GLN A 82 -4.84 6.49 -6.11
CA GLN A 82 -6.30 6.47 -6.00
C GLN A 82 -6.80 5.19 -5.34
N SER A 83 -7.66 5.36 -4.35
CA SER A 83 -8.31 4.26 -3.66
C SER A 83 -9.56 3.78 -4.39
N THR A 84 -9.82 2.47 -4.33
CA THR A 84 -10.88 1.82 -5.09
C THR A 84 -11.72 0.86 -4.24
N THR A 85 -12.87 0.47 -4.77
CA THR A 85 -13.70 -0.63 -4.21
C THR A 85 -13.98 -1.68 -5.28
N GLY A 86 -14.25 -2.90 -4.84
CA GLY A 86 -14.44 -4.03 -5.74
C GLY A 86 -13.14 -4.47 -6.44
N ASN A 87 -11.96 -4.19 -5.87
CA ASN A 87 -10.68 -4.43 -6.53
C ASN A 87 -10.38 -5.91 -6.79
N ILE A 88 -10.97 -6.84 -6.05
CA ILE A 88 -10.88 -8.29 -6.33
C ILE A 88 -11.79 -8.68 -7.51
N LYS A 89 -11.19 -9.16 -8.61
CA LYS A 89 -11.88 -9.67 -9.81
C LYS A 89 -11.57 -11.17 -10.03
N SER A 90 -12.60 -11.99 -10.18
CA SER A 90 -12.47 -13.42 -10.52
C SER A 90 -13.44 -13.91 -11.61
N GLY A 91 -13.07 -14.98 -12.31
CA GLY A 91 -13.82 -15.61 -13.38
C GLY A 91 -13.98 -14.68 -14.58
N VAL A 92 -15.21 -14.56 -15.09
CA VAL A 92 -15.57 -13.70 -16.25
C VAL A 92 -15.33 -12.19 -16.05
N ASN A 93 -14.75 -11.79 -14.92
CA ASN A 93 -14.46 -10.39 -14.57
C ASN A 93 -12.96 -10.05 -14.63
N ASN A 94 -12.08 -10.99 -14.97
CA ASN A 94 -10.64 -10.77 -15.17
C ASN A 94 -10.15 -11.42 -16.50
N ASN A 95 -8.83 -11.38 -16.74
CA ASN A 95 -8.16 -12.06 -17.86
C ASN A 95 -7.24 -13.23 -17.42
N VAL A 96 -7.31 -13.66 -16.16
CA VAL A 96 -6.42 -14.63 -15.50
C VAL A 96 -6.96 -16.06 -15.65
N GLY A 97 -6.11 -17.02 -16.03
CA GLY A 97 -6.55 -18.40 -16.20
C GLY A 97 -6.91 -19.11 -14.89
N GLY A 98 -7.86 -20.06 -14.94
CA GLY A 98 -8.37 -20.92 -13.85
C GLY A 98 -7.37 -21.74 -13.03
N GLY A 99 -6.07 -21.59 -13.30
CA GLY A 99 -4.96 -22.20 -12.58
C GLY A 99 -3.68 -21.36 -12.69
N GLN A 100 -3.82 -20.05 -12.91
CA GLN A 100 -2.73 -19.06 -12.95
C GLN A 100 -2.85 -18.07 -11.79
N ILE A 101 -1.71 -17.57 -11.33
CA ILE A 101 -1.60 -16.46 -10.36
C ILE A 101 -1.25 -15.19 -11.14
N ASP A 102 -1.93 -14.09 -10.85
CA ASP A 102 -1.65 -12.81 -11.51
C ASP A 102 -0.35 -12.18 -11.00
N PHE A 103 0.63 -12.01 -11.88
CA PHE A 103 1.89 -11.36 -11.53
C PHE A 103 1.71 -9.88 -11.19
N GLU A 104 0.79 -9.17 -11.85
CA GLU A 104 0.57 -7.74 -11.60
C GLU A 104 0.10 -7.50 -10.16
N SER A 105 -0.93 -8.24 -9.73
CA SER A 105 -1.46 -8.19 -8.35
C SER A 105 -0.40 -8.51 -7.29
N VAL A 106 0.38 -9.59 -7.48
CA VAL A 106 1.44 -9.95 -6.53
C VAL A 106 2.57 -8.92 -6.54
N ALA A 107 2.96 -8.39 -7.70
CA ALA A 107 3.96 -7.33 -7.77
C ALA A 107 3.47 -6.01 -7.14
N LEU A 108 2.16 -5.73 -7.12
CA LEU A 108 1.59 -4.53 -6.48
C LEU A 108 1.75 -4.64 -4.95
N HIS A 109 1.44 -5.81 -4.38
CA HIS A 109 1.66 -6.16 -2.96
C HIS A 109 3.12 -6.04 -2.54
N GLU A 110 4.05 -6.64 -3.30
CA GLU A 110 5.46 -6.61 -2.94
C GLU A 110 6.11 -5.22 -3.14
N ILE A 111 5.59 -4.39 -4.05
CA ILE A 111 5.99 -2.98 -4.14
C ILE A 111 5.50 -2.22 -2.89
N GLY A 112 4.29 -2.47 -2.39
CA GLY A 112 3.80 -1.89 -1.13
C GLY A 112 4.73 -2.20 0.07
N HIS A 113 5.17 -3.45 0.22
CA HIS A 113 6.21 -3.81 1.19
C HIS A 113 7.52 -3.04 0.98
N CYS A 114 7.95 -2.89 -0.27
CA CYS A 114 9.16 -2.14 -0.63
C CYS A 114 9.01 -0.60 -0.52
N LEU A 115 7.82 -0.08 -0.19
CA LEU A 115 7.57 1.33 0.14
C LEU A 115 7.41 1.59 1.65
N GLY A 116 7.11 0.56 2.45
CA GLY A 116 7.03 0.64 3.90
C GLY A 116 5.85 -0.10 4.53
N LEU A 117 4.93 -0.66 3.76
CA LEU A 117 3.69 -1.23 4.30
C LEU A 117 3.91 -2.67 4.78
N ALA A 118 3.36 -3.05 5.93
CA ALA A 118 3.29 -4.44 6.37
C ALA A 118 1.92 -5.06 6.04
N HIS A 119 1.77 -6.36 6.31
CA HIS A 119 0.46 -7.01 6.24
C HIS A 119 -0.53 -6.39 7.22
N VAL A 120 -1.76 -6.15 6.75
CA VAL A 120 -2.88 -5.63 7.56
C VAL A 120 -3.48 -6.73 8.47
N ASN A 121 -3.15 -7.99 8.17
CA ASN A 121 -3.42 -9.16 8.98
C ASN A 121 -2.14 -9.77 9.60
N LEU A 122 -2.31 -10.57 10.66
CA LEU A 122 -1.20 -11.29 11.32
C LEU A 122 -0.34 -12.08 10.34
N ALA A 123 -0.96 -12.64 9.30
CA ALA A 123 -0.30 -13.34 8.20
C ALA A 123 0.48 -14.58 8.66
N SER A 124 1.13 -15.27 7.70
CA SER A 124 1.90 -16.49 7.96
C SER A 124 3.13 -16.28 8.85
N GLU A 125 3.59 -15.04 8.99
CA GLU A 125 4.77 -14.68 9.78
C GLU A 125 4.54 -14.72 11.29
N SER A 126 3.29 -14.48 11.75
CA SER A 126 2.87 -14.81 13.13
C SER A 126 2.75 -16.33 13.39
N GLY A 127 3.28 -17.17 12.50
CA GLY A 127 3.40 -18.62 12.70
C GLY A 127 2.13 -19.44 12.44
N PHE A 128 1.03 -18.80 12.06
CA PHE A 128 -0.23 -19.48 11.74
C PHE A 128 -0.25 -20.02 10.31
N SER A 129 -1.12 -21.01 10.07
CA SER A 129 -1.35 -21.67 8.77
C SER A 129 -2.84 -22.00 8.53
N ASP A 130 -3.70 -21.28 9.24
CA ASP A 130 -5.16 -21.34 9.22
C ASP A 130 -5.71 -19.91 9.37
N ASN A 131 -7.03 -19.74 9.39
CA ASN A 131 -7.71 -18.44 9.40
C ASN A 131 -7.28 -17.47 10.53
N ARG A 132 -6.53 -17.92 11.55
CA ARG A 132 -5.86 -17.02 12.51
C ARG A 132 -4.88 -16.04 11.84
N GLN A 133 -4.40 -16.35 10.63
CA GLN A 133 -3.65 -15.42 9.80
C GLN A 133 -4.42 -14.12 9.50
N ASN A 134 -5.76 -14.14 9.49
CA ASN A 134 -6.57 -13.02 9.01
C ASN A 134 -6.88 -11.95 10.07
N TYR A 135 -6.69 -12.23 11.37
CA TYR A 135 -6.92 -11.23 12.42
C TYR A 135 -6.04 -10.00 12.20
N THR A 136 -6.53 -8.83 12.61
CA THR A 136 -5.83 -7.55 12.53
C THR A 136 -4.40 -7.60 13.07
N LYS A 137 -3.48 -6.95 12.37
CA LYS A 137 -2.05 -6.93 12.72
C LYS A 137 -1.81 -6.45 14.15
N SER A 138 -1.14 -7.29 14.94
CA SER A 138 -0.83 -7.04 16.34
C SER A 138 0.54 -7.59 16.72
N THR A 139 1.05 -7.13 17.86
CA THR A 139 2.03 -7.83 18.69
C THR A 139 1.38 -9.04 19.39
N ASP A 140 2.18 -9.90 20.04
CA ASP A 140 1.62 -10.86 21.00
C ASP A 140 1.43 -10.19 22.38
N GLY A 141 0.46 -10.67 23.17
CA GLY A 141 0.15 -10.02 24.45
C GLY A 141 1.31 -10.09 25.45
N ALA A 142 1.23 -9.35 26.55
CA ALA A 142 2.22 -9.45 27.64
C ALA A 142 2.26 -10.86 28.30
N ASN A 143 1.31 -11.73 27.94
CA ASN A 143 1.31 -13.17 28.22
C ASN A 143 2.27 -14.01 27.31
N ASN A 144 2.86 -13.42 26.26
CA ASN A 144 3.61 -14.03 25.15
C ASN A 144 2.76 -15.02 24.32
N GLY A 145 1.60 -14.54 23.88
CA GLY A 145 0.67 -15.28 23.04
C GLY A 145 -0.48 -14.40 22.55
N PHE A 146 -1.03 -14.72 21.38
CA PHE A 146 -2.11 -13.97 20.75
C PHE A 146 -3.50 -14.39 21.28
N ASP A 147 -4.27 -13.43 21.79
CA ASP A 147 -5.69 -13.60 22.11
C ASP A 147 -6.55 -13.40 20.85
N LEU A 148 -6.92 -14.52 20.21
CA LEU A 148 -7.60 -14.55 18.90
C LEU A 148 -9.03 -15.08 19.00
N VAL A 149 -9.94 -14.24 19.48
CA VAL A 149 -11.36 -14.55 19.63
C VAL A 149 -12.22 -13.64 18.76
N ALA A 150 -12.88 -14.22 17.76
CA ALA A 150 -13.74 -13.49 16.84
C ALA A 150 -14.93 -12.84 17.56
N GLY A 151 -15.36 -11.68 17.05
CA GLY A 151 -16.45 -10.88 17.61
C GLY A 151 -17.86 -11.49 17.53
N THR A 152 -18.86 -10.66 17.81
CA THR A 152 -20.29 -11.02 17.80
C THR A 152 -20.81 -11.28 16.39
N ASP A 153 -20.22 -10.62 15.39
CA ASP A 153 -20.50 -10.88 13.97
C ASP A 153 -19.90 -12.21 13.47
N GLY A 154 -18.85 -12.70 14.15
CA GLY A 154 -18.11 -13.90 13.81
C GLY A 154 -17.12 -13.73 12.64
N VAL A 155 -16.79 -12.50 12.24
CA VAL A 155 -15.83 -12.21 11.16
C VAL A 155 -14.52 -11.69 11.72
N ILE A 156 -13.49 -12.50 11.51
CA ILE A 156 -12.10 -12.22 11.85
C ILE A 156 -11.65 -10.92 11.16
N GLY A 157 -11.06 -10.01 11.93
CA GLY A 157 -10.65 -8.68 11.46
C GLY A 157 -11.74 -7.61 11.62
N SER A 158 -12.88 -7.91 12.24
CA SER A 158 -13.90 -6.90 12.57
C SER A 158 -13.49 -6.03 13.76
N SER A 159 -14.22 -4.94 13.98
CA SER A 159 -13.96 -4.02 15.10
C SER A 159 -14.44 -4.54 16.46
N ASP A 160 -15.19 -5.64 16.52
CA ASP A 160 -15.65 -6.27 17.77
C ASP A 160 -14.92 -7.59 18.12
N ASP A 161 -13.82 -7.89 17.42
CA ASP A 161 -12.84 -8.92 17.80
C ASP A 161 -12.25 -8.67 19.20
N VAL A 162 -12.19 -9.73 20.01
CA VAL A 162 -11.69 -9.68 21.39
C VAL A 162 -10.22 -10.08 21.41
N ARG A 163 -9.34 -9.08 21.49
CA ARG A 163 -7.87 -9.21 21.38
C ARG A 163 -7.09 -9.18 22.68
N GLY A 164 -7.76 -9.30 23.83
CA GLY A 164 -7.12 -9.57 25.12
C GLY A 164 -6.10 -8.52 25.57
N ASP A 165 -4.83 -8.93 25.69
CA ASP A 165 -3.69 -8.04 25.93
C ASP A 165 -2.71 -7.90 24.74
N ASP A 166 -3.11 -8.34 23.53
CA ASP A 166 -2.38 -8.10 22.27
C ASP A 166 -2.28 -6.59 21.98
N GLY A 167 -1.07 -6.09 21.70
CA GLY A 167 -0.85 -4.69 21.32
C GLY A 167 -1.12 -4.45 19.82
N ASN A 168 -1.59 -3.27 19.48
CA ASN A 168 -2.03 -2.97 18.11
C ASN A 168 -0.88 -2.45 17.23
N LEU A 169 -0.76 -2.97 16.01
CA LEU A 169 0.19 -2.48 14.99
C LEU A 169 -0.52 -1.76 13.83
N HIS A 170 -1.82 -1.47 13.99
CA HIS A 170 -2.72 -1.11 12.91
C HIS A 170 -3.33 0.30 13.07
N TRP A 171 -2.99 1.19 12.17
CA TRP A 171 -3.34 2.61 12.11
C TRP A 171 -4.74 2.85 11.58
N PHE A 172 -5.73 2.93 12.46
CA PHE A 172 -7.15 3.04 12.13
C PHE A 172 -7.64 4.48 12.04
N GLN A 173 -8.68 4.71 11.23
CA GLN A 173 -9.38 6.00 11.15
C GLN A 173 -10.24 6.24 12.41
N LYS A 174 -9.89 7.30 13.17
CA LYS A 174 -10.41 7.59 14.53
C LYS A 174 -11.91 7.89 14.57
N SER A 175 -12.51 8.29 13.44
CA SER A 175 -13.93 8.63 13.36
C SER A 175 -14.86 7.43 13.35
N ASN A 176 -14.37 6.24 12.95
CA ASN A 176 -15.24 5.10 12.61
C ASN A 176 -14.64 3.69 12.77
N ASN A 177 -13.31 3.52 12.83
CA ASN A 177 -12.55 2.25 13.01
C ASN A 177 -13.13 0.95 12.39
N ASP A 178 -12.51 0.54 11.30
CA ASP A 178 -13.26 0.25 10.09
C ASP A 178 -12.18 -0.14 9.00
N PRO A 179 -12.40 -0.84 7.84
CA PRO A 179 -11.51 -0.77 6.60
C PRO A 179 -11.77 -0.04 5.22
N PHE A 180 -12.98 0.27 4.67
CA PHE A 180 -13.17 0.66 3.23
C PHE A 180 -13.75 2.07 2.85
N THR A 181 -13.26 3.18 3.38
CA THR A 181 -13.63 4.61 3.15
C THR A 181 -12.39 5.48 3.42
N ILE A 182 -12.35 6.78 3.09
CA ILE A 182 -11.16 7.62 3.35
C ILE A 182 -11.49 8.96 4.02
N ALA A 183 -10.59 9.43 4.89
CA ALA A 183 -10.64 10.78 5.46
C ALA A 183 -10.15 11.85 4.47
N ASP A 184 -10.74 13.06 4.52
CA ASP A 184 -10.33 14.21 3.69
C ASP A 184 -8.91 14.73 4.00
N VAL A 185 -8.40 14.42 5.20
CA VAL A 185 -7.04 14.73 5.70
C VAL A 185 -6.48 13.44 6.29
N ILE A 186 -5.18 13.16 6.12
CA ILE A 186 -4.57 11.88 6.50
C ILE A 186 -3.34 12.13 7.36
N ASP A 187 -3.55 12.16 8.69
CA ASP A 187 -2.57 12.55 9.70
C ASP A 187 -2.95 12.07 11.12
N LYS A 188 -2.15 12.41 12.14
CA LYS A 188 -2.41 12.11 13.56
C LYS A 188 -3.71 12.66 14.15
N THR A 189 -4.38 13.59 13.46
CA THR A 189 -5.67 14.13 13.89
C THR A 189 -6.83 13.23 13.47
N THR A 190 -6.61 12.42 12.43
CA THR A 190 -7.62 11.59 11.76
C THR A 190 -7.38 10.08 11.90
N TYR A 191 -6.13 9.64 12.09
CA TYR A 191 -5.76 8.22 12.27
C TYR A 191 -4.92 8.02 13.55
N SER A 192 -4.92 6.79 14.07
CA SER A 192 -4.12 6.40 15.24
C SER A 192 -3.85 4.90 15.25
N VAL A 193 -2.71 4.48 15.80
CA VAL A 193 -2.46 3.08 16.19
C VAL A 193 -2.92 2.79 17.63
N GLY A 194 -3.12 3.82 18.45
CA GLY A 194 -3.46 3.66 19.87
C GLY A 194 -4.94 3.34 20.07
N LEU A 195 -5.28 2.11 20.48
CA LEU A 195 -6.65 1.63 20.69
C LEU A 195 -7.54 2.51 21.60
N ALA A 196 -6.94 3.39 22.42
CA ALA A 196 -7.67 4.38 23.22
C ALA A 196 -8.36 5.49 22.38
N ASP A 197 -8.00 5.63 21.11
CA ASP A 197 -8.65 6.52 20.12
C ASP A 197 -9.80 5.84 19.34
N LEU A 198 -10.12 4.57 19.62
CA LEU A 198 -11.21 3.86 18.97
C LEU A 198 -12.57 4.56 19.21
N PRO A 199 -13.50 4.48 18.24
CA PRO A 199 -14.89 4.87 18.45
C PRO A 199 -15.54 4.07 19.58
N PRO A 200 -16.63 4.57 20.20
CA PRO A 200 -17.39 3.81 21.18
C PRO A 200 -17.80 2.42 20.68
N ASP A 201 -17.86 1.48 21.61
CA ASP A 201 -18.26 0.07 21.41
C ASP A 201 -17.37 -0.75 20.44
N ASN A 202 -16.28 -0.17 19.90
CA ASN A 202 -15.24 -0.90 19.18
C ASN A 202 -14.22 -1.47 20.19
N LEU A 203 -13.72 -2.69 19.94
CA LEU A 203 -12.80 -3.41 20.82
C LEU A 203 -11.38 -3.52 20.27
N PHE A 204 -11.22 -3.58 18.95
CA PHE A 204 -9.91 -3.56 18.30
C PHE A 204 -9.94 -2.80 16.97
N ALA A 205 -8.77 -2.55 16.39
CA ALA A 205 -8.66 -2.11 15.01
C ALA A 205 -9.27 -3.16 14.07
N ALA A 206 -10.16 -2.75 13.16
CA ALA A 206 -10.60 -3.63 12.08
C ALA A 206 -9.48 -3.82 11.04
N ASN A 207 -9.60 -4.70 10.04
CA ASN A 207 -8.66 -4.73 8.91
C ASN A 207 -9.34 -4.99 7.56
N ALA A 208 -8.68 -4.60 6.46
CA ALA A 208 -9.29 -4.59 5.13
C ALA A 208 -9.34 -5.96 4.43
N ASP A 209 -9.86 -6.98 5.10
CA ASP A 209 -10.08 -8.34 4.57
C ASP A 209 -11.31 -8.43 3.63
N ARG A 210 -11.25 -9.29 2.60
CA ARG A 210 -12.39 -9.63 1.72
C ARG A 210 -13.61 -10.17 2.47
N GLY A 211 -13.36 -10.84 3.60
CA GLY A 211 -14.35 -11.31 4.55
C GLY A 211 -15.05 -10.14 5.25
N LEU A 212 -14.38 -9.00 5.48
CA LEU A 212 -14.96 -7.78 6.04
C LEU A 212 -15.56 -6.81 4.98
N SER A 213 -15.17 -6.87 3.69
CA SER A 213 -15.90 -6.12 2.64
C SER A 213 -17.14 -6.84 2.14
N THR A 214 -17.07 -8.17 2.06
CA THR A 214 -18.28 -8.98 1.89
C THR A 214 -19.03 -9.08 3.22
N LEU A 215 -18.30 -8.96 4.34
CA LEU A 215 -18.60 -8.33 5.65
C LEU A 215 -19.31 -6.96 5.58
N LEU A 216 -19.94 -6.59 4.46
CA LEU A 216 -20.62 -5.29 4.27
C LEU A 216 -21.76 -5.33 3.25
N GLY A 217 -21.57 -6.06 2.16
CA GLY A 217 -22.35 -5.82 0.94
C GLY A 217 -21.77 -4.69 0.08
N LEU A 218 -20.51 -4.29 0.33
CA LEU A 218 -19.66 -3.71 -0.70
C LEU A 218 -19.42 -4.76 -1.79
N GLN A 219 -18.87 -4.31 -2.91
CA GLN A 219 -18.17 -5.21 -3.82
C GLN A 219 -16.95 -5.80 -3.10
N LYS A 220 -16.47 -6.97 -3.53
CA LYS A 220 -15.28 -7.63 -2.96
C LYS A 220 -14.08 -6.68 -2.99
N THR A 221 -13.77 -6.11 -1.84
CA THR A 221 -12.72 -5.11 -1.63
C THR A 221 -11.75 -5.64 -0.60
N GLU A 222 -10.47 -5.45 -0.81
CA GLU A 222 -9.44 -5.88 0.13
C GLU A 222 -8.23 -4.96 0.00
N ALA A 223 -7.51 -4.70 1.10
CA ALA A 223 -6.20 -4.07 1.00
C ALA A 223 -5.33 -4.90 0.06
N VAL A 224 -4.58 -4.24 -0.80
CA VAL A 224 -3.50 -4.91 -1.54
C VAL A 224 -2.53 -5.55 -0.55
N MET A 225 -2.33 -4.94 0.62
CA MET A 225 -1.49 -5.47 1.70
C MET A 225 -2.16 -6.54 2.61
N GLN A 226 -3.31 -7.11 2.26
CA GLN A 226 -3.79 -8.33 2.94
C GLN A 226 -2.95 -9.53 2.51
N GLN A 227 -2.52 -10.40 3.44
CA GLN A 227 -1.82 -11.61 3.02
C GLN A 227 -2.78 -12.60 2.36
N GLY A 228 -2.80 -12.62 1.03
CA GLY A 228 -3.39 -13.68 0.23
C GLY A 228 -3.26 -13.44 -1.27
N THR A 229 -3.28 -14.52 -2.05
CA THR A 229 -3.67 -14.45 -3.46
C THR A 229 -4.25 -15.79 -3.88
N TYR A 230 -4.93 -15.86 -5.03
CA TYR A 230 -5.72 -17.01 -5.43
C TYR A 230 -5.59 -17.24 -6.94
N PHE A 231 -5.82 -18.48 -7.40
CA PHE A 231 -5.92 -18.77 -8.83
C PHE A 231 -7.20 -18.15 -9.41
N ASP A 232 -7.13 -17.62 -10.64
CA ASP A 232 -8.25 -16.86 -11.24
C ASP A 232 -8.68 -15.69 -10.34
N GLU A 233 -7.70 -14.90 -9.91
CA GLU A 233 -7.94 -13.66 -9.21
C GLU A 233 -6.98 -12.56 -9.68
N ALA A 234 -7.50 -11.34 -9.77
CA ALA A 234 -6.74 -10.12 -10.00
C ALA A 234 -7.19 -9.04 -9.00
N GLN A 235 -6.22 -8.33 -8.43
CA GLN A 235 -6.35 -7.23 -7.47
C GLN A 235 -5.32 -6.16 -7.88
N ARG A 236 -5.65 -5.42 -8.94
CA ARG A 236 -4.75 -4.49 -9.65
C ARG A 236 -5.07 -3.01 -9.37
N THR A 237 -5.65 -2.71 -8.22
CA THR A 237 -5.91 -1.33 -7.78
C THR A 237 -5.86 -1.26 -6.25
N LEU A 238 -5.33 -0.15 -5.71
CA LEU A 238 -5.21 0.06 -4.27
C LEU A 238 -6.59 0.12 -3.60
N GLY A 239 -6.69 -0.41 -2.39
CA GLY A 239 -7.79 -0.12 -1.48
C GLY A 239 -7.64 1.26 -0.85
N HIS A 240 -8.68 1.72 -0.17
CA HIS A 240 -8.61 2.88 0.73
C HIS A 240 -7.47 2.76 1.74
N ASP A 241 -7.30 1.55 2.24
CA ASP A 241 -6.35 1.10 3.25
C ASP A 241 -4.88 1.37 2.88
N ASP A 242 -4.47 0.89 1.69
CA ASP A 242 -3.10 1.01 1.19
C ASP A 242 -2.75 2.49 0.94
N VAL A 243 -3.72 3.25 0.41
CA VAL A 243 -3.60 4.71 0.16
C VAL A 243 -3.42 5.49 1.46
N ALA A 244 -4.27 5.29 2.47
CA ALA A 244 -4.11 6.01 3.73
C ALA A 244 -2.82 5.66 4.47
N THR A 245 -2.34 4.42 4.36
CA THR A 245 -1.05 4.04 4.95
C THR A 245 0.10 4.81 4.31
N ILE A 246 0.12 4.91 2.97
CA ILE A 246 1.12 5.72 2.25
C ILE A 246 0.98 7.21 2.60
N SER A 247 -0.25 7.74 2.57
CA SER A 247 -0.51 9.16 2.84
C SER A 247 -0.23 9.56 4.30
N TYR A 248 -0.42 8.68 5.29
CA TYR A 248 -0.05 8.97 6.67
C TYR A 248 1.47 9.05 6.82
N ALA A 249 2.23 8.09 6.27
CA ALA A 249 3.69 8.18 6.23
C ALA A 249 4.18 9.38 5.41
N ALA A 250 3.37 9.88 4.46
CA ALA A 250 3.63 11.08 3.68
C ALA A 250 3.39 12.40 4.45
N SER A 251 2.69 12.37 5.60
CA SER A 251 2.53 13.50 6.55
C SER A 251 3.77 13.76 7.44
N GLY A 252 4.94 13.27 7.00
CA GLY A 252 6.24 13.63 7.54
C GLY A 252 6.67 12.91 8.83
N LEU A 253 7.56 13.57 9.57
CA LEU A 253 8.16 13.12 10.84
C LEU A 253 7.51 13.75 12.07
N ASP A 254 6.67 14.77 11.89
CA ASP A 254 5.81 15.27 12.95
C ASP A 254 4.42 14.59 12.94
N GLU A 255 4.05 13.90 11.85
CA GLU A 255 2.76 13.21 11.61
C GLU A 255 1.56 14.17 11.42
N GLN A 256 1.77 15.38 10.85
CA GLN A 256 0.75 16.40 10.53
C GLN A 256 0.73 16.71 9.03
N ALA A 257 -0.46 16.69 8.42
CA ALA A 257 -0.62 17.18 7.05
C ALA A 257 -0.54 18.73 6.97
N ASP A 258 -0.13 19.24 5.81
CA ASP A 258 0.03 20.67 5.46
C ASP A 258 1.16 21.39 6.26
N THR A 259 2.29 20.71 6.50
CA THR A 259 3.48 21.27 7.18
C THR A 259 4.69 21.48 6.26
N ALA A 260 5.89 21.07 6.69
CA ALA A 260 7.18 21.39 6.06
C ALA A 260 8.02 20.15 5.70
N ASP A 261 7.67 18.99 6.25
CA ASP A 261 8.29 17.70 6.00
C ASP A 261 7.31 16.66 5.39
N ASP A 262 6.09 17.11 5.03
CA ASP A 262 5.20 16.47 4.07
C ASP A 262 5.92 16.20 2.72
N TYR A 263 5.61 15.06 2.10
CA TYR A 263 6.17 14.68 0.81
C TYR A 263 5.19 13.89 -0.07
N THR A 264 5.52 13.75 -1.36
CA THR A 264 4.83 12.82 -2.27
C THR A 264 5.72 11.62 -2.58
N VAL A 265 5.15 10.41 -2.65
CA VAL A 265 5.85 9.23 -3.18
C VAL A 265 5.71 9.22 -4.70
N ARG A 266 6.81 9.08 -5.42
CA ARG A 266 6.79 8.94 -6.89
C ARG A 266 7.67 7.77 -7.33
N LEU A 267 7.07 6.81 -8.02
CA LEU A 267 7.75 5.63 -8.56
C LEU A 267 8.20 5.91 -10.00
N GLU A 268 9.43 5.50 -10.33
CA GLU A 268 10.01 5.62 -11.67
C GLU A 268 10.33 4.24 -12.26
N TYR A 269 9.89 3.96 -13.48
CA TYR A 269 10.29 2.74 -14.18
C TYR A 269 11.70 2.89 -14.76
N ALA A 270 12.70 2.33 -14.08
CA ALA A 270 14.10 2.33 -14.51
C ALA A 270 14.43 1.20 -15.50
N GLY A 271 13.42 0.47 -15.98
CA GLY A 271 13.54 -0.52 -17.03
C GLY A 271 14.09 -1.88 -16.57
N ILE A 272 14.47 -2.69 -17.56
CA ILE A 272 15.20 -3.95 -17.33
C ILE A 272 16.68 -3.60 -17.14
N SER A 273 17.10 -3.40 -15.89
CA SER A 273 18.38 -2.79 -15.51
C SER A 273 18.95 -3.40 -14.23
N SER A 274 20.29 -3.41 -14.12
CA SER A 274 21.03 -3.77 -12.90
C SER A 274 21.77 -2.57 -12.28
N THR A 275 21.41 -1.34 -12.65
CA THR A 275 22.06 -0.10 -12.21
C THR A 275 21.06 1.05 -12.13
N GLY A 276 21.14 1.88 -11.09
CA GLY A 276 20.19 2.97 -10.87
C GLY A 276 18.84 2.53 -10.30
N CYS A 277 18.84 1.38 -9.61
CA CYS A 277 17.67 0.71 -9.06
C CYS A 277 17.64 0.92 -7.54
N ASP A 278 16.50 1.37 -7.02
CA ASP A 278 16.24 1.48 -5.58
C ASP A 278 15.45 0.26 -5.08
N VAL A 279 14.54 -0.24 -5.94
CA VAL A 279 13.91 -1.57 -5.83
C VAL A 279 14.29 -2.39 -7.07
N SER A 280 14.62 -3.68 -6.89
CA SER A 280 14.89 -4.62 -7.98
C SER A 280 13.99 -5.85 -7.89
N LEU A 281 13.23 -6.13 -8.95
CA LEU A 281 12.38 -7.32 -9.09
C LEU A 281 13.12 -8.46 -9.79
N ASN A 282 13.00 -9.69 -9.29
CA ASN A 282 13.72 -10.84 -9.83
C ASN A 282 12.99 -12.18 -9.60
N PHE A 283 12.94 -13.05 -10.60
CA PHE A 283 12.51 -14.44 -10.46
C PHE A 283 13.65 -15.34 -9.98
N THR A 284 13.48 -16.01 -8.83
CA THR A 284 14.53 -16.79 -8.17
C THR A 284 14.12 -18.24 -7.88
N ALA A 285 15.03 -19.02 -7.32
CA ALA A 285 14.77 -20.38 -6.84
C ALA A 285 14.10 -20.42 -5.45
N THR A 286 13.45 -19.33 -5.01
CA THR A 286 12.68 -19.28 -3.77
C THR A 286 11.51 -20.27 -3.79
N GLU A 287 11.24 -20.87 -2.63
CA GLU A 287 10.07 -21.75 -2.41
C GLU A 287 8.81 -20.93 -2.06
N ASN A 288 8.97 -19.70 -1.55
CA ASN A 288 7.87 -18.77 -1.32
C ASN A 288 7.24 -18.33 -2.67
N LEU A 289 5.99 -17.85 -2.66
CA LEU A 289 5.35 -17.32 -3.85
C LEU A 289 6.02 -16.02 -4.33
N ALA A 290 6.13 -15.04 -3.43
CA ALA A 290 6.95 -13.85 -3.57
C ALA A 290 7.39 -13.34 -2.18
N PHE A 291 8.31 -12.37 -2.15
CA PHE A 291 8.60 -11.50 -1.00
C PHE A 291 9.43 -10.27 -1.42
N CYS A 292 9.14 -9.09 -0.85
CA CYS A 292 10.07 -7.99 -0.71
C CYS A 292 10.96 -8.23 0.52
N GLU A 293 12.28 -8.25 0.33
CA GLU A 293 13.26 -8.15 1.41
C GLU A 293 13.69 -6.69 1.57
N THR A 294 13.56 -6.17 2.79
CA THR A 294 13.92 -4.80 3.13
C THR A 294 14.95 -4.75 4.26
N GLY A 295 15.85 -3.77 4.18
CA GLY A 295 16.68 -3.33 5.30
C GLY A 295 16.35 -1.88 5.66
N GLY A 296 16.35 -1.51 6.94
CA GLY A 296 15.95 -0.18 7.40
C GLY A 296 16.86 0.47 8.45
N GLU A 297 16.79 1.80 8.55
CA GLU A 297 17.41 2.60 9.62
C GLU A 297 16.43 3.66 10.16
N TYR A 298 16.37 3.82 11.48
CA TYR A 298 15.59 4.87 12.14
C TYR A 298 16.02 6.28 11.68
N ILE A 299 15.05 7.15 11.39
CA ILE A 299 15.23 8.58 11.07
C ILE A 299 14.60 9.46 12.17
N GLY A 300 14.54 10.78 11.98
CA GLY A 300 13.90 11.74 12.90
C GLY A 300 14.52 11.96 14.30
N GLN A 301 15.38 11.08 14.82
CA GLN A 301 15.78 11.18 16.23
C GLN A 301 16.74 12.35 16.51
N SER A 302 16.28 13.31 17.32
CA SER A 302 17.10 14.37 17.89
C SER A 302 17.57 14.06 19.32
N GLY A 303 18.62 14.74 19.78
CA GLY A 303 19.08 14.65 21.17
C GLY A 303 19.85 13.37 21.56
N PRO A 304 20.13 13.20 22.87
CA PRO A 304 20.93 12.10 23.40
C PRO A 304 20.15 10.78 23.38
N LEU A 305 20.86 9.65 23.20
CA LEU A 305 20.27 8.31 23.02
C LEU A 305 19.18 7.93 24.05
N SER A 306 19.34 8.34 25.31
CA SER A 306 18.39 8.08 26.39
C SER A 306 17.11 8.95 26.38
N LYS A 307 16.91 9.76 25.34
CA LYS A 307 15.74 10.61 25.11
C LYS A 307 15.20 10.54 23.67
N ARG A 308 15.75 9.66 22.83
CA ARG A 308 15.29 9.49 21.45
C ARG A 308 13.98 8.71 21.44
N VAL A 309 13.00 9.23 20.72
CA VAL A 309 11.86 8.45 20.23
C VAL A 309 12.31 7.79 18.92
N TYR A 310 11.80 6.58 18.66
CA TYR A 310 12.08 5.80 17.45
C TYR A 310 10.75 5.39 16.82
N ASN A 311 9.95 6.37 16.40
CA ASN A 311 8.66 6.20 15.70
C ASN A 311 8.77 6.31 14.18
N HIS A 312 9.96 6.61 13.62
CA HIS A 312 10.18 6.64 12.17
C HIS A 312 11.45 5.89 11.74
N ALA A 313 11.36 5.14 10.64
CA ALA A 313 12.49 4.54 9.93
C ALA A 313 12.33 4.71 8.42
N HIS A 314 13.44 4.83 7.70
CA HIS A 314 13.42 4.69 6.24
C HIS A 314 13.99 3.34 5.80
N ILE A 315 13.56 2.90 4.62
CA ILE A 315 14.17 1.79 3.90
C ILE A 315 15.58 2.21 3.44
N THR A 316 16.52 1.27 3.40
CA THR A 316 17.92 1.49 2.99
C THR A 316 18.34 0.54 1.87
N THR A 317 17.67 -0.60 1.75
CA THR A 317 17.77 -1.55 0.64
C THR A 317 16.41 -2.23 0.45
N ALA A 318 16.01 -2.47 -0.79
CA ALA A 318 14.77 -3.17 -1.14
C ALA A 318 14.96 -4.06 -2.38
N SER A 319 14.46 -5.28 -2.34
CA SER A 319 14.45 -6.20 -3.48
C SER A 319 13.32 -7.19 -3.40
N ILE A 320 12.63 -7.42 -4.53
CA ILE A 320 11.48 -8.33 -4.63
C ILE A 320 11.93 -9.61 -5.33
N GLU A 321 11.73 -10.75 -4.68
CA GLU A 321 11.90 -12.08 -5.28
C GLU A 321 10.55 -12.74 -5.57
N PHE A 322 10.43 -13.38 -6.73
CA PHE A 322 9.26 -14.18 -7.14
C PHE A 322 9.66 -15.65 -7.39
N GLY A 323 8.80 -16.58 -7.01
CA GLY A 323 9.04 -18.02 -7.17
C GLY A 323 8.88 -18.51 -8.60
N ASN A 324 9.92 -19.17 -9.15
CA ASN A 324 9.87 -19.79 -10.48
C ASN A 324 8.92 -21.02 -10.59
N SER A 325 8.43 -21.54 -9.46
CA SER A 325 7.66 -22.81 -9.41
C SER A 325 6.16 -22.66 -9.67
N TYR A 326 5.66 -21.44 -9.89
CA TYR A 326 4.24 -21.13 -9.99
C TYR A 326 3.82 -20.83 -11.45
N ASN A 327 2.54 -21.06 -11.76
CA ASN A 327 1.98 -20.81 -13.08
C ASN A 327 1.52 -19.34 -13.17
N TRP A 328 2.41 -18.45 -13.63
CA TRP A 328 2.12 -17.02 -13.67
C TRP A 328 1.27 -16.61 -14.86
N PHE A 329 0.46 -15.57 -14.67
CA PHE A 329 -0.15 -14.76 -15.72
C PHE A 329 0.52 -13.39 -15.70
N PHE A 330 0.97 -12.90 -16.86
CA PHE A 330 1.54 -11.56 -17.02
C PHE A 330 0.58 -10.71 -17.83
N ASN A 331 -0.10 -9.76 -17.19
CA ASN A 331 -0.98 -8.83 -17.87
C ASN A 331 -0.20 -7.97 -18.88
N GLN A 332 -0.64 -7.94 -20.14
CA GLN A 332 -0.02 -7.12 -21.20
C GLN A 332 -0.96 -5.98 -21.67
N GLU A 333 -2.06 -5.77 -20.97
CA GLU A 333 -2.96 -4.63 -21.17
C GLU A 333 -2.43 -3.46 -20.34
N THR A 334 -2.08 -2.35 -20.99
CA THR A 334 -1.57 -1.12 -20.35
C THR A 334 -2.71 -0.37 -19.66
N VAL A 335 -2.48 0.09 -18.43
CA VAL A 335 -3.39 1.01 -17.73
C VAL A 335 -3.27 2.40 -18.37
N ASN A 336 -4.34 2.85 -19.02
CA ASN A 336 -4.41 4.15 -19.68
C ASN A 336 -4.37 5.28 -18.65
N GLN A 337 -3.33 6.11 -18.71
CA GLN A 337 -3.11 7.25 -17.82
C GLN A 337 -3.96 8.45 -18.25
N ALA A 338 -4.16 9.41 -17.34
CA ALA A 338 -4.76 10.69 -17.69
C ALA A 338 -3.70 11.63 -18.30
N PRO A 339 -4.02 12.41 -19.35
CA PRO A 339 -3.06 13.32 -19.96
C PRO A 339 -2.74 14.49 -19.04
N VAL A 340 -1.44 14.78 -18.86
CA VAL A 340 -0.96 15.83 -17.96
C VAL A 340 -0.91 17.17 -18.70
N LEU A 341 -1.53 18.20 -18.10
CA LEU A 341 -1.46 19.58 -18.55
C LEU A 341 -0.55 20.39 -17.61
N ASN A 342 0.53 20.99 -18.14
CA ASN A 342 1.42 21.81 -17.32
C ASN A 342 0.69 23.08 -16.82
N MET A 343 0.94 23.47 -15.57
CA MET A 343 0.15 24.50 -14.88
C MET A 343 0.18 25.85 -15.59
N ILE A 344 -0.97 26.24 -16.17
CA ILE A 344 -1.17 27.58 -16.73
C ILE A 344 -1.55 28.54 -15.60
N GLY A 345 -0.56 29.24 -15.05
CA GLY A 345 -0.77 30.25 -14.01
C GLY A 345 -1.60 31.46 -14.48
N ASN A 346 -2.14 32.23 -13.52
CA ASN A 346 -2.97 33.41 -13.77
C ASN A 346 -2.31 34.41 -14.72
N GLN A 347 -2.99 34.72 -15.83
CA GLN A 347 -2.55 35.71 -16.81
C GLN A 347 -3.14 37.10 -16.52
N THR A 348 -2.48 38.15 -16.99
CA THR A 348 -2.99 39.53 -16.92
C THR A 348 -2.62 40.25 -18.21
N MET A 349 -3.58 40.94 -18.81
CA MET A 349 -3.43 41.69 -20.06
C MET A 349 -4.16 43.04 -19.96
N VAL A 350 -3.85 43.95 -20.88
CA VAL A 350 -4.68 45.14 -21.10
C VAL A 350 -5.82 44.75 -22.05
N GLU A 351 -6.97 45.42 -21.93
CA GLU A 351 -8.06 45.29 -22.90
C GLU A 351 -7.55 45.60 -24.32
N GLN A 352 -8.01 44.83 -25.32
CA GLN A 352 -7.67 45.00 -26.75
C GLN A 352 -6.23 44.63 -27.16
N ASP A 353 -5.34 44.26 -26.23
CA ASP A 353 -4.06 43.61 -26.54
C ASP A 353 -4.25 42.12 -26.91
N VAL A 354 -3.20 41.46 -27.41
CA VAL A 354 -3.19 40.01 -27.71
C VAL A 354 -2.48 39.25 -26.60
N LEU A 355 -3.19 38.37 -25.91
CA LEU A 355 -2.61 37.38 -24.99
C LEU A 355 -2.30 36.08 -25.74
N GLN A 356 -1.03 35.68 -25.76
CA GLN A 356 -0.60 34.35 -26.19
C GLN A 356 -0.38 33.46 -24.97
N ILE A 357 -1.17 32.40 -24.84
CA ILE A 357 -0.95 31.34 -23.85
C ILE A 357 -0.22 30.20 -24.57
N ASN A 358 0.97 29.84 -24.08
CA ASN A 358 1.63 28.60 -24.50
C ASN A 358 1.02 27.46 -23.70
N ILE A 359 0.45 26.47 -24.39
CA ILE A 359 -0.07 25.25 -23.78
C ILE A 359 0.98 24.16 -23.98
N ASP A 360 1.32 23.47 -22.89
CA ASP A 360 2.26 22.36 -22.88
C ASP A 360 1.59 21.21 -22.12
N ALA A 361 1.46 20.06 -22.77
CA ALA A 361 0.71 18.92 -22.28
C ALA A 361 1.29 17.64 -22.86
N SER A 362 1.29 16.58 -22.07
CA SER A 362 1.91 15.29 -22.39
C SER A 362 0.99 14.14 -22.02
N ASP A 363 0.83 13.22 -22.96
CA ASP A 363 0.29 11.89 -22.68
C ASP A 363 1.46 10.93 -22.41
N ALA A 364 1.30 10.05 -21.42
CA ALA A 364 2.35 9.13 -21.00
C ALA A 364 2.33 7.79 -21.75
N ASP A 365 1.17 7.40 -22.30
CA ASP A 365 1.02 6.21 -23.16
C ASP A 365 1.25 6.55 -24.64
N GLY A 366 1.25 7.85 -24.96
CA GLY A 366 1.49 8.42 -26.29
C GLY A 366 0.22 8.74 -27.07
N ASP A 367 -0.92 8.84 -26.37
CA ASP A 367 -2.24 8.99 -26.96
C ASP A 367 -2.50 10.40 -27.52
N VAL A 368 -3.49 10.53 -28.41
CA VAL A 368 -3.69 11.77 -29.20
C VAL A 368 -4.46 12.82 -28.41
N LEU A 369 -3.71 13.70 -27.74
CA LEU A 369 -4.24 14.84 -26.99
C LEU A 369 -5.23 15.70 -27.79
N THR A 370 -6.40 15.95 -27.18
CA THR A 370 -7.37 16.97 -27.63
C THR A 370 -7.48 18.04 -26.55
N ILE A 371 -7.22 19.30 -26.91
CA ILE A 371 -7.23 20.42 -25.97
C ILE A 371 -8.40 21.34 -26.28
N THR A 372 -9.21 21.65 -25.25
CA THR A 372 -10.38 22.53 -25.31
C THR A 372 -10.27 23.62 -24.23
N ALA A 373 -10.80 24.82 -24.51
CA ALA A 373 -10.83 25.92 -23.55
C ALA A 373 -12.17 26.65 -23.63
N ASP A 374 -12.83 26.78 -22.47
CA ASP A 374 -14.11 27.46 -22.29
C ASP A 374 -13.96 28.73 -21.45
N ASN A 375 -14.99 29.59 -21.46
CA ASN A 375 -15.05 30.83 -20.66
C ASN A 375 -13.90 31.82 -20.90
N LEU A 376 -13.30 31.81 -22.10
CA LEU A 376 -12.28 32.79 -22.50
C LEU A 376 -12.85 34.23 -22.47
N PRO A 377 -12.02 35.25 -22.12
CA PRO A 377 -12.40 36.65 -22.24
C PRO A 377 -12.84 37.04 -23.66
N ALA A 378 -13.71 38.04 -23.76
CA ALA A 378 -14.37 38.50 -24.99
C ALA A 378 -13.71 39.76 -25.60
#